data_AF-A0A520JS52-F1
#
_entry.id   AF-A0A520JS52-F1
#
_cell.length_a   1.000
_cell.length_b   1.000
_cell.length_c   1.000
_cell.angle_alpha   90.00
_cell.angle_beta   90.00
_cell.angle_gamma   90.00
#
_symmetry.space_group_name_H-M   'P 1'
#
loop_
_entity.id
_entity.type
_entity.pdbx_description
1 polymer ?
#
loop_
_entity_poly.entity_id
_entity_poly.type
_entity_poly.pdbx_seq_one_letter_code
_entity_poly.pdbx_strand_id
1 'polypeptide(L)'
;MNRFALLTLYRSLTRHKLYAALNVGGLAVGIAVFLVLALYVRFETSYEKWLPRYNGVYAVQTVWNLPESPFNGAYPWTMGGLLDQMREDFPGTVGTRVRGGKGAGNVLRGGIAVTDDVA
;
A
#
# COMPACT_ATOMS: atom_id res chain seq x y z
N MET A 1 -3.53 -18.65 -47.84
CA MET A 1 -2.15 -18.12 -47.76
C MET A 1 -1.48 -18.29 -46.38
N ASN A 2 -2.20 -18.25 -45.26
CA ASN A 2 -1.59 -18.17 -43.91
C ASN A 2 -0.96 -19.49 -43.40
N ARG A 3 -1.45 -20.65 -43.88
CA ARG A 3 -0.97 -21.98 -43.43
C ARG A 3 0.49 -22.24 -43.81
N PHE A 4 0.94 -21.75 -44.97
CA PHE A 4 2.32 -21.92 -45.44
C PHE A 4 3.30 -21.08 -44.63
N ALA A 5 2.93 -19.85 -44.26
CA ALA A 5 3.76 -18.98 -43.44
C ALA A 5 4.02 -19.55 -42.04
N LEU A 6 2.98 -20.09 -41.38
CA LEU A 6 3.10 -20.72 -40.06
C LEU A 6 3.99 -21.98 -40.10
N LEU A 7 3.86 -22.81 -41.13
CA LEU A 7 4.68 -24.01 -41.31
C LEU A 7 6.16 -23.67 -41.56
N THR A 8 6.43 -22.63 -42.36
CA THR A 8 7.79 -22.15 -42.60
C THR A 8 8.43 -21.56 -41.35
N LEU A 9 7.68 -20.76 -40.57
CA LEU A 9 8.14 -20.22 -39.29
C LEU A 9 8.48 -21.34 -38.31
N TYR A 10 7.61 -22.34 -38.17
CA TYR A 10 7.83 -23.50 -37.29
C TYR A 10 9.09 -24.30 -37.67
N ARG A 11 9.29 -24.58 -38.97
CA ARG A 11 10.51 -25.24 -39.46
C ARG A 11 11.77 -24.41 -39.22
N SER A 12 11.68 -23.09 -39.37
CA SER A 12 12.80 -22.18 -39.10
C SER A 12 13.18 -22.18 -37.61
N LEU A 13 12.20 -22.10 -36.71
CA LEU A 13 12.41 -22.12 -35.25
C LEU A 13 13.02 -23.45 -34.76
N THR A 14 12.58 -24.58 -35.32
CA THR A 14 13.06 -25.92 -34.95
C THR A 14 14.44 -26.26 -35.50
N ARG A 15 14.86 -25.64 -36.61
CA ARG A 15 16.19 -25.82 -37.21
C ARG A 15 17.28 -25.00 -36.50
N HIS A 16 16.94 -23.80 -36.01
CA HIS A 16 17.88 -22.92 -35.29
C HIS A 16 17.48 -22.73 -33.82
N LYS A 17 17.45 -23.83 -33.07
CA LYS A 17 16.88 -23.92 -31.71
C LYS A 17 17.50 -22.93 -30.70
N LEU A 18 18.82 -22.76 -30.71
CA LEU A 18 19.51 -21.85 -29.80
C LEU A 18 19.15 -20.38 -30.07
N TYR A 19 19.16 -19.98 -31.35
CA TYR A 19 18.81 -18.62 -31.76
C TYR A 19 17.34 -18.30 -31.49
N ALA A 20 16.45 -19.27 -31.75
CA ALA A 20 15.03 -19.17 -31.43
C ALA A 20 14.81 -19.05 -29.91
N ALA A 21 15.49 -19.86 -29.10
CA ALA A 21 15.38 -19.84 -27.65
C ALA A 21 15.86 -18.51 -27.05
N LEU A 22 16.97 -17.95 -27.54
CA LEU A 22 17.48 -16.67 -27.06
C LEU A 22 16.55 -15.49 -27.42
N ASN A 23 16.04 -15.44 -28.66
CA ASN A 23 15.14 -14.35 -29.08
C ASN A 23 13.79 -14.42 -28.39
N VAL A 24 13.14 -15.59 -28.39
CA VAL A 24 11.81 -15.76 -27.78
C VAL A 24 11.93 -15.71 -26.26
N GLY A 25 12.96 -16.32 -25.68
CA GLY A 25 13.21 -16.32 -24.24
C GLY A 25 13.53 -14.92 -23.71
N GLY A 26 14.41 -14.18 -24.38
CA GLY A 26 14.73 -12.80 -24.01
C GLY A 26 13.51 -11.89 -24.08
N LEU A 27 12.71 -12.00 -25.15
CA LEU A 27 11.45 -11.27 -25.28
C LEU A 27 10.46 -11.65 -24.17
N ALA A 28 10.30 -12.94 -23.88
CA ALA A 28 9.38 -13.43 -22.85
C ALA A 28 9.78 -12.93 -21.45
N VAL A 29 11.08 -12.96 -21.13
CA VAL A 29 11.59 -12.42 -19.86
C VAL A 29 11.37 -10.91 -19.78
N GLY A 30 11.65 -10.16 -20.86
CA GLY A 30 11.41 -8.72 -20.89
C GLY A 30 9.94 -8.35 -20.66
N ILE A 31 9.02 -9.06 -21.32
CA ILE A 31 7.58 -8.89 -21.12
C ILE A 31 7.17 -9.27 -19.70
N ALA A 32 7.68 -10.37 -19.15
CA ALA A 32 7.38 -10.80 -17.80
C ALA A 32 7.80 -9.75 -16.76
N VAL A 33 9.04 -9.24 -16.85
CA VAL A 33 9.55 -8.19 -15.97
C VAL A 33 8.71 -6.92 -16.10
N PHE A 34 8.39 -6.49 -17.32
CA PHE A 34 7.55 -5.33 -17.56
C PHE A 34 6.16 -5.49 -16.92
N LEU A 35 5.51 -6.64 -17.08
CA LEU A 35 4.19 -6.90 -16.52
C LEU A 35 4.20 -6.90 -14.99
N VAL A 36 5.21 -7.50 -14.37
CA VAL A 36 5.37 -7.50 -12.91
C VAL A 36 5.54 -6.07 -12.38
N LEU A 37 6.42 -5.28 -13.00
CA LEU A 37 6.63 -3.89 -12.61
C LEU A 37 5.38 -3.02 -12.83
N ALA A 38 4.71 -3.19 -13.97
CA ALA A 38 3.47 -2.46 -14.26
C ALA A 38 2.37 -2.81 -13.26
N LEU A 39 2.25 -4.08 -12.86
CA LEU A 39 1.29 -4.50 -11.85
C LEU A 39 1.64 -3.93 -10.48
N TYR A 40 2.93 -3.90 -10.11
CA TYR A 40 3.39 -3.27 -8.87
C TYR A 40 3.07 -1.77 -8.82
N VAL A 41 3.39 -1.03 -9.87
CA VAL A 41 3.07 0.40 -9.97
C VAL A 41 1.55 0.62 -9.92
N ARG A 42 0.78 -0.21 -10.63
CA ARG A 42 -0.68 -0.16 -10.57
C ARG A 42 -1.20 -0.40 -9.16
N PHE A 43 -0.66 -1.39 -8.45
CA PHE A 43 -1.03 -1.69 -7.08
C PHE A 43 -0.77 -0.48 -6.17
N GLU A 44 0.46 0.02 -6.15
CA GLU A 44 0.88 1.14 -5.30
C GLU A 44 0.06 2.41 -5.54
N THR A 45 -0.19 2.73 -6.82
CA THR A 45 -0.95 3.94 -7.19
C THR A 45 -2.47 3.80 -7.05
N SER A 46 -2.97 2.57 -6.87
CA SER A 46 -4.40 2.28 -6.69
C SER A 46 -4.79 2.05 -5.23
N TYR A 47 -3.84 1.70 -4.36
CA TYR A 47 -4.08 1.33 -2.97
C TYR A 47 -4.85 2.40 -2.18
N GLU A 48 -4.61 3.67 -2.46
CA GLU A 48 -5.31 4.77 -1.78
C GLU A 48 -6.63 5.17 -2.44
N LYS A 49 -6.91 4.68 -3.66
CA LYS A 49 -8.01 5.20 -4.51
C LYS A 49 -9.32 4.44 -4.41
N TRP A 50 -9.37 3.32 -3.68
CA TRP A 50 -10.60 2.53 -3.54
C TRP A 50 -11.64 3.20 -2.62
N LEU A 51 -11.21 4.13 -1.75
CA LEU A 51 -12.11 4.83 -0.84
C LEU A 51 -12.82 6.00 -1.55
N PRO A 52 -14.16 6.15 -1.40
CA PRO A 52 -14.85 7.35 -1.86
C PRO A 52 -14.24 8.61 -1.23
N ARG A 53 -14.00 9.65 -2.04
CA ARG A 53 -13.34 10.90 -1.62
C ARG A 53 -11.92 10.72 -1.06
N TYR A 54 -11.16 9.75 -1.56
CA TYR A 54 -9.77 9.48 -1.11
C TYR A 54 -8.87 10.73 -1.04
N ASN A 55 -9.04 11.71 -1.93
CA ASN A 55 -8.28 12.98 -1.92
C ASN A 55 -8.46 13.82 -0.63
N GLY A 56 -9.48 13.55 0.18
CA GLY A 56 -9.77 14.28 1.42
C GLY A 56 -9.56 13.43 2.68
N VAL A 57 -8.89 12.29 2.57
CA VAL A 57 -8.56 11.42 3.71
C VAL A 57 -7.14 11.75 4.17
N TYR A 58 -6.98 12.03 5.46
CA TYR A 58 -5.70 12.39 6.04
C TYR A 58 -5.42 11.53 7.28
N ALA A 59 -4.17 11.10 7.43
CA ALA A 59 -3.67 10.48 8.65
C ALA A 59 -3.03 11.55 9.53
N VAL A 60 -3.49 11.65 10.78
CA VAL A 60 -2.94 12.61 11.76
C VAL A 60 -1.95 11.88 12.66
N GLN A 61 -0.76 12.44 12.80
CA GLN A 61 0.34 11.88 13.58
C GLN A 61 0.93 12.93 14.53
N THR A 62 1.54 12.47 15.62
CA THR A 62 2.24 13.37 16.55
C THR A 62 3.71 13.40 16.19
N VAL A 63 4.29 14.59 16.03
CA VAL A 63 5.74 14.76 15.84
C VAL A 63 6.35 15.33 17.10
N TRP A 64 7.29 14.61 17.70
CA TRP A 64 8.04 15.07 18.86
C TRP A 64 9.28 15.82 18.40
N ASN A 65 9.47 17.03 18.93
CA ASN A 65 10.64 17.87 18.67
C ASN A 65 11.08 18.54 19.97
N LEU A 66 11.88 17.82 20.74
CA LEU A 66 12.49 18.26 21.99
C LEU A 66 14.01 18.45 21.77
N PRO A 67 14.62 19.52 22.31
CA PRO A 67 16.07 19.72 22.24
C PRO A 67 16.83 18.51 22.80
N GLU A 68 17.84 18.03 22.07
CA GLU A 68 18.74 16.93 22.49
C GLU A 68 18.03 15.60 22.82
N SER A 69 16.80 15.39 22.36
CA SER A 69 16.03 14.18 22.69
C SER A 69 16.24 13.06 21.65
N PRO A 70 16.60 11.84 22.09
CA PRO A 70 16.59 10.67 21.20
C PRO A 70 15.18 10.23 20.79
N PHE A 71 14.14 10.83 21.39
CA PHE A 71 12.73 10.53 21.11
C PHE A 71 12.10 11.49 20.09
N ASN A 72 12.90 12.26 19.35
CA ASN A 72 12.39 13.10 18.28
C ASN A 72 11.95 12.25 17.08
N GLY A 73 10.82 12.60 16.48
CA GLY A 73 10.30 11.88 15.31
C GLY A 73 8.79 11.86 15.21
N ALA A 74 8.29 11.25 14.13
CA ALA A 74 6.88 11.04 13.88
C ALA A 74 6.39 9.75 14.55
N TYR A 75 5.29 9.84 15.29
CA TYR A 75 4.65 8.73 15.97
C TYR A 75 3.21 8.57 15.48
N PRO A 76 2.75 7.32 15.26
CA PRO A 76 1.41 7.04 14.75
C PRO A 76 0.30 7.24 15.78
N TRP A 77 0.63 7.75 16.96
CA TRP A 77 -0.29 7.92 18.08
C TRP A 77 -0.71 9.38 18.21
N THR A 78 -1.99 9.61 18.50
CA THR A 78 -2.55 10.94 18.78
C THR A 78 -3.20 10.97 20.16
N MET A 79 -3.33 12.15 20.76
CA MET A 79 -4.00 12.30 22.06
C MET A 79 -5.49 11.92 21.99
N GLY A 80 -6.03 11.34 23.06
CA GLY A 80 -7.38 10.76 23.17
C GLY A 80 -8.47 11.57 22.45
N GLY A 81 -8.61 12.83 22.84
CA GLY A 81 -9.65 13.76 22.37
C GLY A 81 -9.29 14.58 21.14
N LEU A 82 -8.20 14.27 20.41
CA LEU A 82 -7.80 15.09 19.26
C LEU A 82 -8.90 15.19 18.20
N LEU A 83 -9.62 14.09 17.94
CA LEU A 83 -10.72 14.10 16.97
C LEU A 83 -11.87 15.02 17.41
N ASP A 84 -12.15 15.07 18.71
CA ASP A 84 -13.20 15.93 19.26
C ASP A 84 -12.78 17.39 19.18
N GLN A 85 -11.54 17.71 19.55
CA GLN A 85 -10.97 19.05 19.36
C GLN A 85 -10.98 19.49 17.88
N MET A 86 -10.60 18.60 16.95
CA MET A 86 -10.66 18.89 15.52
C MET A 86 -12.08 19.18 15.03
N ARG A 87 -13.11 18.56 15.64
CA ARG A 87 -14.52 18.84 15.31
C ARG A 87 -14.99 20.18 15.83
N GLU A 88 -14.45 20.64 16.96
CA GLU A 88 -14.71 21.98 17.51
C GLU A 88 -14.14 23.07 16.57
N ASP A 89 -12.88 22.91 16.15
CA ASP A 89 -12.20 23.88 15.27
C ASP A 89 -12.67 23.80 13.81
N PHE A 90 -13.02 22.60 13.33
CA PHE A 90 -13.43 22.34 11.95
C PHE A 90 -14.78 21.60 11.90
N PRO A 91 -15.90 22.33 11.98
CA PRO A 91 -17.23 21.75 11.91
C PRO A 91 -17.45 20.94 10.63
N GLY A 92 -17.93 19.70 10.77
CA GLY A 92 -18.14 18.78 9.64
C GLY A 92 -17.01 17.78 9.40
N THR A 93 -15.95 17.82 10.21
CA THR A 93 -14.88 16.82 10.18
C THR A 93 -15.41 15.43 10.55
N VAL A 94 -15.34 14.51 9.59
CA VAL A 94 -15.65 13.10 9.78
C VAL A 94 -14.34 12.35 9.90
N GLY A 95 -14.18 11.60 10.98
CA GLY A 95 -12.97 10.82 11.24
C GLY A 95 -13.25 9.71 12.24
N THR A 96 -12.28 8.80 12.34
CA THR A 96 -12.28 7.75 13.34
C THR A 96 -10.89 7.71 13.98
N ARG A 97 -10.85 7.36 15.27
CA ARG A 97 -9.59 7.09 15.94
C ARG A 97 -9.32 5.59 15.82
N VAL A 98 -8.31 5.24 15.04
CA VAL A 98 -7.83 3.85 14.99
C VAL A 98 -6.97 3.61 16.22
N ARG A 99 -7.57 3.04 17.27
CA ARG A 99 -6.87 2.28 18.30
C ARG A 99 -7.16 0.82 17.99
N GLY A 100 -6.26 0.17 17.27
CA GLY A 100 -6.42 -1.22 16.84
C GLY A 100 -5.18 -2.04 17.15
N GLY A 101 -5.36 -3.29 17.60
CA GLY A 101 -4.28 -4.24 17.86
C GLY A 101 -4.21 -4.74 19.31
N LYS A 102 -3.34 -5.73 19.54
CA LYS A 102 -3.12 -6.34 20.85
C LYS A 102 -2.64 -5.29 21.86
N GLY A 103 -3.42 -5.04 22.90
CA GLY A 103 -3.18 -4.03 23.93
C GLY A 103 -3.36 -2.58 23.47
N ALA A 104 -4.10 -2.33 22.38
CA ALA A 104 -4.25 -0.97 21.84
C ALA A 104 -5.37 -0.16 22.53
N GLY A 105 -6.30 -0.82 23.21
CA GLY A 105 -7.46 -0.18 23.84
C GLY A 105 -7.21 0.06 25.31
N ASN A 106 -7.58 1.24 25.83
CA ASN A 106 -7.69 1.41 27.27
C ASN A 106 -9.18 1.42 27.60
N VAL A 107 -9.64 0.37 28.29
CA VAL A 107 -11.02 0.24 28.79
C VAL A 107 -11.01 0.64 30.25
N LEU A 108 -11.90 1.56 30.63
CA LEU A 108 -12.10 1.93 32.03
C LEU A 108 -12.98 0.87 32.70
N ARG A 109 -12.41 0.11 33.64
CA ARG A 109 -13.15 -0.85 34.48
C ARG A 109 -12.96 -0.47 35.95
N GLY A 110 -14.05 -0.10 36.62
CA GLY A 110 -14.01 0.24 38.06
C GLY A 110 -13.12 1.46 38.39
N GLY A 111 -13.00 2.42 37.47
CA GLY A 111 -12.15 3.62 37.66
C GLY A 111 -10.67 3.40 37.38
N ILE A 112 -10.26 2.19 36.98
CA ILE A 112 -8.89 1.87 36.58
C ILE A 112 -8.85 1.71 35.05
N ALA A 113 -7.90 2.38 34.41
CA ALA A 113 -7.63 2.18 32.99
C ALA A 113 -6.88 0.87 32.81
N VAL A 114 -7.52 -0.13 32.20
CA VAL A 114 -6.91 -1.42 31.86
C VAL A 114 -6.72 -1.48 30.35
N THR A 115 -5.52 -1.89 29.95
CA THR A 115 -5.20 -2.12 28.54
C THR A 115 -5.85 -3.42 28.08
N ASP A 116 -6.67 -3.37 27.04
CA ASP A 116 -7.47 -4.47 26.48
C ASP A 116 -7.23 -4.53 24.96
N ASP A 117 -7.46 -5.72 24.39
CA ASP A 117 -7.36 -5.93 22.95
C ASP A 117 -8.62 -5.33 22.30
N VAL A 118 -8.44 -4.32 21.45
CA VAL A 118 -9.52 -3.74 20.65
C VAL A 118 -9.10 -3.72 19.19
N ALA A 119 -9.99 -4.24 18.34
CA ALA A 119 -9.79 -4.64 16.94
C ALA A 119 -8.90 -5.88 16.74
#